data_AF-A0A7S3GZ41-F1
#
_entry.id   AF-A0A7S3GZ41-F1
#
_cell.length_a   1.000
_cell.length_b   1.000
_cell.length_c   1.000
_cell.angle_alpha   90.00
_cell.angle_beta   90.00
_cell.angle_gamma   90.00
#
_symmetry.space_group_name_H-M   'P 1'
#
loop_
_entity.id
_entity.type
_entity.pdbx_description
1 polymer ?
#
loop_
_entity_poly.entity_id
_entity_poly.type
_entity_poly.pdbx_seq_one_letter_code
_entity_poly.pdbx_strand_id
1 'polypeptide(L)'
;QDVDLAADKPLKGFNLAYTLHFYAAYHKESLREKARVALSKGIALFASEWGTCYFDGNGQLDLNETNIWLDFLAEHNISDANWALNDKDEACSALLPGTQNKANWSTDVLTDSGRFVRSHLKSTREAETKKPAEEEGAAEPLDQISSAQGVHILFTLVLSLLAMGMTANLRA
;
A
#
# COMPACT_ATOMS: atom_id res chain seq x y z
N GLN A 1 1.49 5.96 -14.94
CA GLN A 1 0.12 6.54 -14.87
C GLN A 1 -0.85 5.99 -15.90
N ASP A 2 -0.47 5.03 -16.74
CA ASP A 2 -1.33 4.50 -17.81
C ASP A 2 -1.54 2.98 -17.63
N VAL A 3 -2.00 2.60 -16.43
CA VAL A 3 -2.27 1.20 -16.08
C VAL A 3 -3.39 0.58 -16.93
N ASP A 4 -4.30 1.40 -17.43
CA ASP A 4 -5.36 1.06 -18.37
C ASP A 4 -4.82 0.55 -19.72
N LEU A 5 -3.72 1.15 -20.19
CA LEU A 5 -3.02 0.74 -21.41
C LEU A 5 -2.17 -0.51 -21.17
N ALA A 6 -1.49 -0.61 -20.02
CA ALA A 6 -0.75 -1.81 -19.65
C ALA A 6 -1.67 -3.04 -19.60
N ALA A 7 -2.91 -2.84 -19.15
CA ALA A 7 -3.93 -3.88 -19.09
C ALA A 7 -4.45 -4.35 -20.47
N ASP A 8 -4.24 -3.60 -21.56
CA ASP A 8 -4.63 -4.05 -22.92
C ASP A 8 -3.69 -5.14 -23.45
N LYS A 9 -2.44 -5.16 -22.98
CA LYS A 9 -1.40 -6.10 -23.42
C LYS A 9 -0.58 -6.55 -22.22
N PRO A 10 -1.18 -7.29 -21.27
CA PRO A 10 -0.49 -7.68 -20.05
C PRO A 10 0.66 -8.64 -20.36
N LEU A 11 1.73 -8.55 -19.56
CA LEU A 11 2.82 -9.51 -19.58
C LEU A 11 2.27 -10.90 -19.19
N LYS A 12 2.73 -11.93 -19.91
CA LYS A 12 2.35 -13.33 -19.62
C LYS A 12 3.18 -13.85 -18.45
N GLY A 13 2.52 -14.43 -17.46
CA GLY A 13 3.18 -15.02 -16.30
C GLY A 13 2.24 -15.08 -15.10
N PHE A 14 2.78 -15.50 -13.96
CA PHE A 14 2.08 -15.54 -12.68
C PHE A 14 2.74 -14.57 -11.69
N ASN A 15 2.00 -14.16 -10.66
CA ASN A 15 2.48 -13.25 -9.61
C ASN A 15 2.99 -11.91 -10.15
N LEU A 16 2.31 -11.39 -11.19
CA LEU A 16 2.59 -10.08 -11.77
C LEU A 16 1.58 -9.06 -11.24
N ALA A 17 2.08 -7.90 -10.80
CA ALA A 17 1.28 -6.73 -10.47
C ALA A 17 1.84 -5.51 -11.21
N TYR A 18 0.99 -4.52 -11.46
CA TYR A 18 1.33 -3.30 -12.18
C TYR A 18 1.32 -2.11 -11.22
N THR A 19 2.31 -1.24 -11.37
CA THR A 19 2.47 -0.11 -10.47
C THR A 19 1.46 1.00 -10.75
N LEU A 20 0.81 1.45 -9.69
CA LEU A 20 0.03 2.68 -9.66
C LEU A 20 0.76 3.66 -8.75
N HIS A 21 1.00 4.89 -9.20
CA HIS A 21 1.57 5.94 -8.38
C HIS A 21 0.63 7.13 -8.36
N PHE A 22 0.46 7.82 -7.23
CA PHE A 22 -0.36 9.04 -7.20
C PHE A 22 0.12 10.03 -6.16
N TYR A 23 -0.24 11.29 -6.35
CA TYR A 23 0.03 12.38 -5.43
C TYR A 23 -1.26 13.15 -5.27
N ALA A 24 -1.83 13.11 -4.07
CA ALA A 24 -3.24 13.39 -3.84
C ALA A 24 -3.62 14.84 -4.22
N ALA A 25 -2.72 15.80 -4.17
CA ALA A 25 -3.05 17.18 -4.58
C ALA A 25 -3.10 17.38 -6.11
N TYR A 26 -2.61 16.42 -6.91
CA TYR A 26 -2.60 16.50 -8.38
C TYR A 26 -3.41 15.40 -9.06
N HIS A 27 -3.18 14.16 -8.66
CA HIS A 27 -3.85 12.99 -9.23
C HIS A 27 -5.17 12.76 -8.51
N LYS A 28 -6.27 12.80 -9.27
CA LYS A 28 -7.65 12.74 -8.77
C LYS A 28 -8.42 11.59 -9.44
N GLU A 29 -9.71 11.79 -9.62
CA GLU A 29 -10.64 10.82 -10.21
C GLU A 29 -10.22 10.27 -11.56
N SER A 30 -9.61 11.08 -12.44
CA SER A 30 -9.19 10.61 -13.76
C SER A 30 -8.17 9.48 -13.70
N LEU A 31 -7.31 9.44 -12.68
CA LEU A 31 -6.35 8.35 -12.50
C LEU A 31 -7.00 7.14 -11.82
N ARG A 32 -7.93 7.34 -10.88
CA ARG A 32 -8.75 6.24 -10.33
C ARG A 32 -9.54 5.53 -11.41
N GLU A 33 -10.07 6.27 -12.38
CA GLU A 33 -10.81 5.67 -13.50
C GLU A 33 -9.91 4.77 -14.36
N LYS A 34 -8.67 5.19 -14.65
CA LYS A 34 -7.69 4.31 -15.30
C LYS A 34 -7.42 3.04 -14.49
N ALA A 35 -7.31 3.18 -13.17
CA ALA A 35 -7.15 2.03 -12.28
C ALA A 35 -8.37 1.10 -12.33
N ARG A 36 -9.61 1.61 -12.33
CA ARG A 36 -10.83 0.79 -12.49
C ARG A 36 -10.85 0.06 -13.82
N VAL A 37 -10.48 0.74 -14.92
CA VAL A 37 -10.39 0.11 -16.25
C VAL A 37 -9.36 -1.04 -16.22
N ALA A 38 -8.19 -0.81 -15.64
CA ALA A 38 -7.16 -1.83 -15.48
C ALA A 38 -7.65 -3.04 -14.67
N LEU A 39 -8.26 -2.81 -13.51
CA LEU A 39 -8.83 -3.87 -12.66
C LEU A 39 -9.92 -4.66 -13.39
N SER A 40 -10.79 -3.98 -14.16
CA SER A 40 -11.87 -4.63 -14.92
C SER A 40 -11.35 -5.58 -16.02
N LYS A 41 -10.13 -5.33 -16.50
CA LYS A 41 -9.42 -6.19 -17.46
C LYS A 41 -8.65 -7.34 -16.79
N GLY A 42 -8.71 -7.45 -15.47
CA GLY A 42 -8.19 -8.59 -14.70
C GLY A 42 -6.72 -8.50 -14.31
N ILE A 43 -6.07 -7.33 -14.41
CA ILE A 43 -4.70 -7.16 -13.89
C ILE A 43 -4.70 -6.74 -12.42
N ALA A 44 -3.72 -7.24 -11.65
CA ALA A 44 -3.50 -6.80 -10.28
C ALA A 44 -2.72 -5.47 -10.25
N LEU A 45 -3.12 -4.55 -9.37
CA LEU A 45 -2.42 -3.30 -9.14
C LEU A 45 -1.72 -3.31 -7.78
N PHE A 46 -0.60 -2.60 -7.68
CA PHE A 46 0.08 -2.28 -6.41
C PHE A 46 0.41 -0.78 -6.40
N ALA A 47 -0.09 -0.07 -5.39
CA ALA A 47 0.17 1.36 -5.21
C ALA A 47 1.54 1.60 -4.56
N SER A 48 2.61 1.28 -5.30
CA SER A 48 3.98 1.18 -4.74
C SER A 48 4.60 2.50 -4.31
N GLU A 49 3.95 3.61 -4.65
CA GLU A 49 4.32 4.95 -4.21
C GLU A 49 3.06 5.82 -4.21
N TRP A 50 2.82 6.53 -3.12
CA TRP A 50 1.84 7.62 -3.13
C TRP A 50 2.17 8.73 -2.14
N GLY A 51 1.84 9.97 -2.50
CA GLY A 51 2.06 11.16 -1.67
C GLY A 51 0.77 11.86 -1.27
N THR A 52 0.77 12.48 -0.08
CA THR A 52 -0.31 13.35 0.42
C THR A 52 -0.31 14.75 -0.22
N CYS A 53 0.76 15.08 -0.93
CA CYS A 53 1.08 16.42 -1.44
C CYS A 53 0.93 16.54 -2.97
N TYR A 54 1.51 17.58 -3.57
CA TYR A 54 1.61 17.75 -5.02
C TYR A 54 2.67 16.81 -5.63
N PHE A 55 2.64 16.60 -6.94
CA PHE A 55 3.44 15.54 -7.59
C PHE A 55 4.96 15.76 -7.56
N ASP A 56 5.42 16.96 -7.21
CA ASP A 56 6.84 17.29 -7.06
C ASP A 56 7.41 16.88 -5.70
N GLY A 57 6.62 16.21 -4.85
CA GLY A 57 6.99 15.82 -3.48
C GLY A 57 6.84 16.94 -2.46
N ASN A 58 6.44 18.14 -2.91
CA ASN A 58 6.27 19.32 -2.08
C ASN A 58 4.91 19.98 -2.32
N GLY A 59 4.76 21.23 -1.89
CA GLY A 59 3.57 22.04 -2.15
C GLY A 59 2.43 21.74 -1.18
N GLN A 60 1.20 21.85 -1.67
CA GLN A 60 0.01 21.75 -0.83
C GLN A 60 -0.32 20.29 -0.49
N LEU A 61 -0.61 20.03 0.79
CA LEU A 61 -1.23 18.79 1.22
C LEU A 61 -2.72 18.76 0.84
N ASP A 62 -3.19 17.58 0.41
CA ASP A 62 -4.61 17.32 0.18
C ASP A 62 -5.01 16.01 0.89
N LEU A 63 -5.19 16.10 2.21
CA LEU A 63 -5.54 14.96 3.05
C LEU A 63 -6.95 14.45 2.80
N ASN A 64 -7.86 15.31 2.32
CA ASN A 64 -9.20 14.90 1.95
C ASN A 64 -9.18 14.01 0.71
N GLU A 65 -8.49 14.44 -0.35
CA GLU A 65 -8.31 13.57 -1.52
C GLU A 65 -7.50 12.32 -1.16
N THR A 66 -6.54 12.43 -0.25
CA THR A 66 -5.78 11.26 0.21
C THR A 66 -6.72 10.20 0.80
N ASN A 67 -7.70 10.59 1.64
CA ASN A 67 -8.70 9.64 2.13
C ASN A 67 -9.50 8.98 0.99
N ILE A 68 -9.93 9.75 -0.01
CA ILE A 68 -10.65 9.20 -1.18
C ILE A 68 -9.80 8.16 -1.92
N TRP A 69 -8.50 8.42 -2.07
CA TRP A 69 -7.58 7.43 -2.63
C TRP A 69 -7.47 6.18 -1.75
N LEU A 70 -7.24 6.34 -0.45
CA LEU A 70 -7.07 5.21 0.46
C LEU A 70 -8.32 4.35 0.58
N ASP A 71 -9.51 4.97 0.55
CA ASP A 71 -10.80 4.26 0.48
C ASP A 71 -10.91 3.46 -0.82
N PHE A 72 -10.52 4.04 -1.96
CA PHE A 72 -10.48 3.34 -3.25
C PHE A 72 -9.50 2.15 -3.24
N LEU A 73 -8.30 2.32 -2.66
CA LEU A 73 -7.33 1.22 -2.57
C LEU A 73 -7.87 0.10 -1.68
N ALA A 74 -8.50 0.44 -0.55
CA ALA A 74 -9.12 -0.52 0.35
C ALA A 74 -10.30 -1.26 -0.31
N GLU A 75 -11.19 -0.55 -1.01
CA GLU A 75 -12.33 -1.13 -1.74
C GLU A 75 -11.88 -2.19 -2.75
N HIS A 76 -10.75 -1.97 -3.42
CA HIS A 76 -10.22 -2.86 -4.45
C HIS A 76 -9.11 -3.80 -3.96
N ASN A 77 -8.83 -3.85 -2.65
CA ASN A 77 -7.76 -4.65 -2.04
C ASN A 77 -6.37 -4.40 -2.68
N ILE A 78 -6.07 -3.15 -3.00
CA ILE A 78 -4.78 -2.73 -3.56
C ILE A 78 -3.84 -2.40 -2.40
N SER A 79 -2.75 -3.15 -2.26
CA SER A 79 -1.68 -2.81 -1.32
C SER A 79 -0.95 -1.53 -1.73
N ASP A 80 -0.48 -0.78 -0.73
CA ASP A 80 0.10 0.54 -0.94
C ASP A 80 1.38 0.80 -0.12
N ALA A 81 2.16 1.79 -0.55
CA ALA A 81 3.33 2.29 0.17
C ALA A 81 3.46 3.82 0.02
N ASN A 82 3.43 4.53 1.15
CA ASN A 82 3.53 5.99 1.16
C ASN A 82 4.96 6.50 0.90
N TRP A 83 5.05 7.58 0.12
CA TRP A 83 6.23 8.44 -0.02
C TRP A 83 6.14 9.64 0.96
N ALA A 84 7.11 9.87 1.84
CA ALA A 84 8.23 8.98 2.18
C ALA A 84 8.70 9.14 3.63
N LEU A 85 9.35 8.09 4.13
CA LEU A 85 10.12 8.15 5.38
C LEU A 85 11.44 8.87 5.14
N ASN A 86 11.42 10.21 5.22
CA ASN A 86 12.59 11.07 5.19
C ASN A 86 12.35 12.32 6.04
N ASP A 87 13.39 13.13 6.24
CA ASP A 87 13.37 14.43 6.91
C ASP A 87 13.73 15.58 5.95
N LYS A 88 13.49 15.42 4.65
CA LYS A 88 13.67 16.52 3.71
C LYS A 88 12.67 17.63 4.05
N ASP A 89 13.05 18.88 3.81
CA ASP A 89 12.14 20.03 3.97
C ASP A 89 11.18 20.11 2.78
N GLU A 90 10.20 19.20 2.75
CA GLU A 90 9.13 19.13 1.75
C GLU A 90 7.82 18.57 2.35
N ALA A 91 6.70 18.87 1.71
CA ALA A 91 5.38 18.56 2.24
C ALA A 91 5.11 17.05 2.44
N CYS A 92 5.59 16.18 1.53
CA CYS A 92 5.33 14.74 1.62
C CYS A 92 6.20 14.00 2.65
N SER A 93 7.26 14.63 3.19
CA SER A 93 8.15 14.01 4.18
C SER A 93 7.38 13.58 5.43
N ALA A 94 7.66 12.38 5.94
CA ALA A 94 7.02 11.90 7.16
C ALA A 94 7.60 12.54 8.44
N LEU A 95 8.88 12.94 8.42
CA LEU A 95 9.61 13.47 9.57
C LEU A 95 9.92 14.96 9.38
N LEU A 96 9.96 15.71 10.48
CA LEU A 96 10.42 17.10 10.49
C LEU A 96 11.92 17.18 10.12
N PRO A 97 12.38 18.25 9.45
CA PRO A 97 13.78 18.40 9.08
C PRO A 97 14.76 18.28 10.25
N GLY A 98 15.85 17.53 10.05
CA GLY A 98 16.89 17.31 11.08
C GLY A 98 16.51 16.25 12.12
N THR A 99 15.42 15.50 11.89
CA THR A 99 15.04 14.37 12.73
C THR A 99 16.14 13.31 12.71
N GLN A 100 16.57 12.88 13.90
CA GLN A 100 17.64 11.89 14.02
C GLN A 100 17.19 10.52 13.48
N ASN A 101 18.11 9.84 12.79
CA ASN A 101 17.93 8.47 12.30
C ASN A 101 17.89 7.46 13.46
N LYS A 102 16.72 7.28 14.07
CA LYS A 102 16.47 6.38 15.21
C LYS A 102 15.13 5.67 15.03
N ALA A 103 14.94 4.54 15.68
CA ALA A 103 13.61 3.92 15.78
C ALA A 103 12.75 4.61 16.85
N ASN A 104 11.44 4.31 16.86
CA ASN A 104 10.48 4.76 17.87
C ASN A 104 10.41 6.29 18.05
N TRP A 105 10.32 7.02 16.94
CA TRP A 105 10.06 8.46 16.96
C TRP A 105 8.80 8.82 17.75
N SER A 106 8.89 9.88 18.57
CA SER A 106 7.71 10.54 19.13
C SER A 106 6.83 11.08 18.00
N THR A 107 5.53 11.25 18.26
CA THR A 107 4.64 11.93 17.30
C THR A 107 5.00 13.39 17.06
N ASP A 108 5.79 14.01 17.95
CA ASP A 108 6.18 15.42 17.88
C ASP A 108 7.18 15.71 16.75
N VAL A 109 7.88 14.67 16.26
CA VAL A 109 8.83 14.81 15.13
C VAL A 109 8.21 14.43 13.79
N LEU A 110 6.91 14.15 13.74
CA LEU A 110 6.20 13.88 12.50
C LEU A 110 5.74 15.19 11.86
N THR A 111 5.70 15.24 10.53
CA THR A 111 4.98 16.29 9.79
C THR A 111 3.47 16.03 9.84
N ASP A 112 2.67 16.92 9.23
CA ASP A 112 1.24 16.64 9.03
C ASP A 112 1.01 15.42 8.12
N SER A 113 1.79 15.27 7.04
CA SER A 113 1.79 14.07 6.19
C SER A 113 2.10 12.82 7.01
N GLY A 114 3.18 12.84 7.80
CA GLY A 114 3.61 11.70 8.62
C GLY A 114 2.61 11.33 9.70
N ARG A 115 1.97 12.31 10.35
CA ARG A 115 0.88 12.07 11.32
C ARG A 115 -0.31 11.38 10.65
N PHE A 116 -0.72 11.86 9.48
CA PHE A 116 -1.83 11.30 8.72
C PHE A 116 -1.55 9.84 8.32
N VAL A 117 -0.41 9.58 7.68
CA VAL A 117 -0.01 8.23 7.22
C VAL A 117 0.08 7.26 8.38
N ARG A 118 0.70 7.67 9.50
CA ARG A 118 0.77 6.84 10.70
C ARG A 118 -0.61 6.50 11.27
N SER A 119 -1.56 7.43 11.22
CA SER A 119 -2.93 7.18 11.65
C SER A 119 -3.60 6.13 10.78
N HIS A 120 -3.47 6.26 9.46
CA HIS A 120 -4.01 5.30 8.50
C HIS A 120 -3.45 3.88 8.71
N LEU A 121 -2.12 3.74 8.81
CA LEU A 121 -1.49 2.43 9.02
C LEU A 121 -1.97 1.74 10.31
N LYS A 122 -2.24 2.51 11.36
CA LYS A 122 -2.78 1.98 12.62
C LYS A 122 -4.24 1.55 12.49
N SER A 123 -5.08 2.34 11.82
CA SER A 123 -6.50 1.97 11.62
C SER A 123 -6.64 0.71 10.77
N THR A 124 -5.82 0.56 9.72
CA THR A 124 -5.85 -0.62 8.84
C THR A 124 -5.46 -1.88 9.62
N ARG A 125 -4.37 -1.83 10.40
CA ARG A 125 -3.97 -2.94 11.28
C ARG A 125 -5.09 -3.31 12.27
N GLU A 126 -5.75 -2.32 12.87
CA GLU A 126 -6.84 -2.59 13.80
C GLU A 126 -8.04 -3.26 13.12
N ALA A 127 -8.37 -2.87 11.88
CA ALA A 127 -9.41 -3.51 11.10
C ALA A 127 -9.06 -4.97 10.76
N GLU A 128 -7.81 -5.23 10.37
CA GLU A 128 -7.31 -6.59 10.09
C GLU A 128 -7.39 -7.49 11.33
N THR A 129 -7.00 -6.98 12.51
CA THR A 129 -7.06 -7.77 13.76
C THR A 129 -8.48 -8.08 14.25
N LYS A 130 -9.50 -7.38 13.74
CA LYS A 130 -10.91 -7.56 14.11
C LYS A 130 -11.68 -8.43 13.13
N LYS A 131 -11.14 -8.74 11.95
CA LYS A 131 -11.78 -9.66 11.00
C LYS A 131 -11.82 -11.05 11.68
N PRO A 132 -13.00 -11.71 11.76
CA PRO A 132 -13.07 -13.07 12.28
C PRO A 132 -12.04 -13.93 11.54
N ALA A 133 -11.29 -14.76 12.26
CA ALA A 133 -10.49 -15.79 11.63
C ALA A 133 -11.44 -16.58 10.73
N GLU A 134 -11.27 -16.47 9.41
CA GLU A 134 -11.88 -17.44 8.49
C GLU A 134 -11.43 -18.81 9.01
N GLU A 135 -12.38 -19.66 9.40
CA GLU A 135 -12.07 -21.03 9.83
C GLU A 135 -11.13 -21.63 8.80
N GLU A 136 -10.00 -22.20 9.26
CA GLU A 136 -9.17 -23.10 8.46
C GLU A 136 -10.03 -24.32 8.08
N GLY A 137 -10.87 -24.14 7.06
CA GLY A 137 -11.53 -25.21 6.35
C GLY A 137 -10.44 -26.06 5.71
N ALA A 138 -10.49 -27.36 5.99
CA ALA A 138 -9.57 -28.36 5.47
C ALA A 138 -9.17 -28.06 4.02
N ALA A 139 -7.86 -28.02 3.76
CA ALA A 139 -7.28 -27.72 2.47
C ALA A 139 -8.06 -28.43 1.34
N GLU A 140 -8.80 -27.64 0.55
CA GLU A 140 -9.38 -28.10 -0.70
C GLU A 140 -8.24 -28.54 -1.63
N PRO A 141 -8.39 -29.67 -2.34
CA PRO A 141 -7.35 -30.17 -3.22
C PRO A 141 -6.98 -29.13 -4.29
N LEU A 142 -5.66 -29.04 -4.55
CA LEU A 142 -4.96 -27.97 -5.29
C LEU A 142 -5.36 -27.83 -6.77
N ASP A 143 -6.32 -28.62 -7.25
CA ASP A 143 -6.81 -28.67 -8.61
C ASP A 143 -8.06 -27.80 -8.86
N GLN A 144 -8.64 -27.19 -7.82
CA GLN A 144 -9.86 -26.35 -7.94
C GLN A 144 -9.64 -24.85 -7.63
N ILE A 145 -8.45 -24.41 -7.22
CA ILE A 145 -8.22 -23.03 -6.78
C ILE A 145 -7.92 -22.10 -7.96
N SER A 146 -8.88 -21.25 -8.31
CA SER A 146 -8.67 -20.12 -9.24
C SER A 146 -7.65 -19.13 -8.66
N SER A 147 -6.77 -18.63 -9.54
CA SER A 147 -5.58 -17.80 -9.25
C SER A 147 -5.77 -16.58 -8.33
N ALA A 148 -7.01 -16.14 -8.07
CA ALA A 148 -7.30 -14.96 -7.25
C ALA A 148 -7.29 -15.22 -5.74
N GLN A 149 -7.52 -16.46 -5.27
CA GLN A 149 -7.62 -16.77 -3.84
C GLN A 149 -6.27 -17.11 -3.19
N GLY A 150 -5.29 -17.59 -3.96
CA GLY A 150 -3.99 -18.03 -3.43
C GLY A 150 -3.02 -16.92 -3.02
N VAL A 151 -3.19 -15.70 -3.54
CA VAL A 151 -2.28 -14.58 -3.25
C VAL A 151 -2.55 -13.97 -1.87
N HIS A 152 -3.79 -14.08 -1.38
CA HIS A 152 -4.22 -13.49 -0.10
C HIS A 152 -3.70 -14.24 1.14
N ILE A 153 -3.38 -15.53 1.00
CA ILE A 153 -2.93 -16.38 2.11
C ILE A 153 -1.41 -16.30 2.29
N LEU A 154 -0.64 -16.19 1.20
CA LEU A 154 0.83 -16.24 1.28
C LEU A 154 1.45 -14.94 1.80
N PHE A 155 0.82 -13.78 1.62
CA PHE A 155 1.37 -12.49 2.06
C PHE A 155 1.21 -12.27 3.58
N THR A 156 0.15 -12.81 4.19
CA THR A 156 -0.14 -12.69 5.63
C THR A 156 0.84 -13.48 6.51
N LEU A 157 1.36 -14.60 6.00
CA LEU A 157 2.29 -15.47 6.75
C LEU A 157 3.73 -14.91 6.79
N VAL A 158 4.18 -14.23 5.74
CA VAL A 158 5.54 -13.67 5.66
C VAL A 158 5.69 -12.43 6.55
N LEU A 159 4.63 -11.62 6.72
CA LEU A 159 4.67 -10.44 7.60
C LEU A 159 4.65 -10.79 9.10
N SER A 160 4.00 -11.90 9.47
CA SER A 160 3.93 -12.35 10.87
C SER A 160 5.26 -12.94 11.37
N LEU A 161 6.05 -13.57 10.49
CA LEU A 161 7.38 -14.07 10.80
C LEU A 161 8.44 -12.96 10.96
N LEU A 162 8.20 -11.76 10.42
CA LEU A 162 9.08 -10.60 10.61
C LEU A 162 8.73 -9.78 11.86
N ALA A 163 7.48 -9.87 12.35
CA ALA A 163 7.04 -9.20 13.58
C ALA A 163 7.40 -9.96 14.87
N MET A 164 7.59 -11.28 14.79
CA MET A 164 8.15 -12.09 15.87
C MET A 164 9.64 -12.27 15.63
N GLY A 165 10.49 -11.51 16.33
CA GLY A 165 11.96 -11.55 16.20
C GLY A 165 12.61 -12.89 16.54
N MET A 166 12.38 -13.93 15.75
CA MET A 166 13.12 -15.18 15.78
C MET A 166 14.31 -15.08 14.82
N THR A 167 15.50 -14.97 15.39
CA THR A 167 16.75 -15.22 14.68
C THR A 167 16.78 -16.68 14.22
N ALA A 168 16.48 -16.93 12.94
CA ALA A 168 16.82 -18.19 12.31
C ALA A 168 18.32 -18.20 12.00
N ASN A 169 19.07 -18.87 12.87
CA ASN A 169 20.50 -19.12 12.73
C ASN A 169 20.68 -20.15 11.61
N LEU A 170 20.92 -19.70 10.37
CA LEU A 170 21.28 -20.59 9.26
C LEU A 170 22.81 -20.69 9.23
N ARG A 171 23.35 -21.76 9.82
CA ARG A 171 24.63 -22.32 9.37
C ARG A 171 24.35 -23.14 8.10
N ALA A 172 25.26 -22.99 7.14
CA ALA A 172 25.31 -23.70 5.87
C ALA A 172 25.32 -25.23 6.03
#